data_AF-A0A5B7TK66-F1
#
_entry.id   AF-A0A5B7TK66-F1
#
_cell.length_a   1.000
_cell.length_b   1.000
_cell.length_c   1.000
_cell.angle_alpha   90.00
_cell.angle_beta   90.00
_cell.angle_gamma   90.00
#
_symmetry.space_group_name_H-M   'P 1'
#
loop_
_entity.id
_entity.type
_entity.pdbx_description
1 polymer ?
#
loop_
_entity_poly.entity_id
_entity_poly.type
_entity_poly.pdbx_seq_one_letter_code
_entity_poly.pdbx_strand_id
1 'polypeptide(L)'
;MERTKKIIDVIKDRQFHVLSNYFKKIKNRDSVEYFICDMWQPYIDLDKTYFKNAIIVIDKFHYIRHAMWAVEAVRKHIQKELSVKLRKYFKKAKNLFLKDLTCLMKIQN
;
A
#
# COMPACT_ATOMS: atom_id res chain seq x y z
N MET A 1 -14.47 -8.82 18.41
CA MET A 1 -13.39 -9.73 17.97
C MET A 1 -12.07 -9.19 18.46
N GLU A 2 -11.42 -9.90 19.38
CA GLU A 2 -10.07 -9.57 19.87
C GLU A 2 -9.08 -9.57 18.70
N ARG A 3 -8.38 -8.44 18.49
CA ARG A 3 -7.28 -8.35 17.51
C ARG A 3 -6.05 -9.05 18.07
N THR A 4 -5.97 -10.36 17.92
CA THR A 4 -4.76 -11.10 18.22
C THR A 4 -3.70 -10.76 17.15
N LYS A 5 -2.64 -10.05 17.53
CA LYS A 5 -1.48 -9.77 16.67
C LYS A 5 -0.58 -11.00 16.59
N LYS A 6 -1.16 -12.16 16.28
CA LYS A 6 -0.44 -13.43 16.24
C LYS A 6 0.14 -13.62 14.84
N ILE A 7 1.45 -13.85 14.77
CA ILE A 7 2.09 -14.27 13.53
C ILE A 7 1.62 -15.70 13.25
N ILE A 8 1.00 -15.90 12.08
CA ILE A 8 0.47 -17.21 11.67
C ILE A 8 1.60 -18.06 11.07
N ASP A 9 2.37 -17.47 10.15
CA ASP A 9 3.43 -18.17 9.43
C ASP A 9 4.49 -17.20 8.89
N VAL A 10 5.69 -17.71 8.59
CA VAL A 10 6.79 -16.96 7.97
C VAL A 10 7.34 -17.77 6.79
N ILE A 11 7.17 -17.22 5.59
CA ILE A 11 7.60 -17.85 4.34
C ILE A 11 9.01 -17.37 3.98
N LYS A 12 9.83 -18.27 3.42
CA LYS A 12 11.23 -18.02 3.06
C LYS A 12 11.43 -16.87 2.07
N ASP A 13 10.56 -16.74 1.08
CA ASP A 13 10.63 -15.72 0.02
C ASP A 13 9.23 -15.41 -0.54
N ARG A 14 9.09 -14.24 -1.16
CA ARG A 14 7.92 -13.79 -1.92
C ARG A 14 7.95 -14.21 -3.39
N GLN A 15 8.99 -14.89 -3.86
CA GLN A 15 9.03 -15.36 -5.25
C GLN A 15 7.80 -16.24 -5.57
N PHE A 16 7.25 -16.06 -6.78
CA PHE A 16 5.99 -16.70 -7.19
C PHE A 16 5.98 -18.22 -6.96
N HIS A 17 7.06 -18.93 -7.30
CA HIS A 17 7.14 -20.38 -7.14
C HIS A 17 7.11 -20.83 -5.67
N VAL A 18 7.72 -20.04 -4.76
CA VAL A 18 7.72 -20.31 -3.31
C VAL A 18 6.32 -20.14 -2.75
N LEU A 19 5.67 -19.02 -3.08
CA LEU A 19 4.30 -18.72 -2.66
C LEU A 19 3.28 -19.72 -3.25
N SER A 20 3.45 -20.08 -4.52
CA SER A 20 2.64 -21.08 -5.21
C SER A 20 2.69 -22.42 -4.49
N ASN A 21 3.89 -22.89 -4.11
CA ASN A 21 4.07 -24.11 -3.34
C ASN A 21 3.51 -24.01 -1.91
N TYR A 22 3.51 -22.82 -1.31
CA TYR A 22 2.91 -22.57 -0.01
C TYR A 22 1.38 -22.67 -0.08
N PHE A 23 0.75 -21.87 -0.95
CA PHE A 23 -0.71 -21.80 -1.07
C PHE A 23 -1.33 -23.11 -1.57
N LYS A 24 -0.61 -23.91 -2.38
CA LYS A 24 -1.03 -25.26 -2.77
C LYS A 24 -1.30 -26.20 -1.58
N LYS A 25 -0.62 -26.01 -0.45
CA LYS A 25 -0.75 -26.88 0.74
C LYS A 25 -1.99 -26.54 1.58
N ILE A 26 -2.60 -25.38 1.37
CA ILE A 26 -3.77 -24.95 2.13
C ILE A 26 -4.98 -25.78 1.68
N LYS A 27 -5.66 -26.39 2.65
CA LYS A 27 -6.94 -27.08 2.44
C LYS A 27 -8.09 -26.07 2.49
N ASN A 28 -9.22 -26.37 1.84
CA ASN A 28 -10.42 -25.52 1.81
C ASN A 28 -10.16 -24.09 1.28
N ARG A 29 -9.43 -23.97 0.18
CA ARG A 29 -9.16 -22.66 -0.45
C ARG A 29 -10.41 -22.00 -1.02
N ASP A 30 -11.39 -22.81 -1.42
CA ASP A 30 -12.65 -22.33 -2.00
C ASP A 30 -13.56 -21.62 -0.98
N SER A 31 -13.31 -21.80 0.33
CA SER A 31 -14.05 -21.11 1.40
C SER A 31 -13.40 -19.79 1.81
N VAL A 32 -12.34 -19.35 1.15
CA VAL A 32 -11.70 -18.06 1.42
C VAL A 32 -12.55 -16.96 0.79
N GLU A 33 -13.03 -16.02 1.60
CA GLU A 33 -13.86 -14.89 1.15
C GLU A 33 -13.04 -13.65 0.77
N TYR A 34 -11.91 -13.43 1.42
CA TYR A 34 -11.09 -12.24 1.21
C TYR A 34 -9.61 -12.61 1.12
N PHE A 35 -8.95 -12.06 0.12
CA PHE A 35 -7.51 -12.15 -0.04
C PHE A 35 -6.91 -10.74 0.03
N ILE A 36 -6.24 -10.43 1.14
CA ILE A 36 -5.64 -9.12 1.37
C ILE A 36 -4.16 -9.19 0.98
N CYS A 37 -3.74 -8.38 0.01
CA CYS A 37 -2.35 -8.36 -0.44
C CYS A 37 -1.86 -6.95 -0.81
N ASP A 38 -0.56 -6.81 -0.98
CA ASP A 38 0.03 -5.64 -1.65
C ASP A 38 -0.37 -5.64 -3.15
N MET A 39 -0.17 -4.52 -3.83
CA MET A 39 -0.47 -4.29 -5.25
C MET A 39 0.51 -4.99 -6.22
N TRP A 40 1.34 -5.91 -5.74
CA TRP A 40 2.30 -6.60 -6.59
C TRP A 40 1.61 -7.68 -7.43
N GLN A 41 1.76 -7.59 -8.76
CA GLN A 41 1.05 -8.42 -9.74
C GLN A 41 1.08 -9.94 -9.44
N PRO A 42 2.23 -10.53 -9.03
CA PRO A 42 2.28 -11.95 -8.68
C PRO A 42 1.30 -12.38 -7.57
N TYR A 43 0.95 -11.51 -6.62
CA TYR A 43 -0.07 -11.84 -5.62
C TYR A 43 -1.47 -11.90 -6.22
N ILE A 44 -1.78 -10.99 -7.15
CA ILE A 44 -3.06 -10.99 -7.88
C ILE A 44 -3.17 -12.25 -8.74
N ASP A 45 -2.08 -12.67 -9.39
CA ASP A 45 -2.06 -13.86 -10.22
C ASP A 45 -2.18 -15.14 -9.36
N LEU A 46 -1.56 -15.17 -8.18
CA LEU A 46 -1.71 -16.25 -7.20
C LEU A 46 -3.16 -16.37 -6.71
N ASP A 47 -3.81 -15.25 -6.40
CA ASP A 47 -5.21 -15.23 -5.98
C ASP A 47 -6.13 -15.83 -7.04
N LYS A 48 -6.06 -15.32 -8.28
CA LYS A 48 -6.83 -15.85 -9.41
C LYS A 48 -6.61 -17.35 -9.66
N THR A 49 -5.43 -17.85 -9.29
CA THR A 49 -5.09 -19.27 -9.44
C THR A 49 -5.64 -20.13 -8.30
N TYR A 50 -5.58 -19.65 -7.05
CA TYR A 50 -5.79 -20.47 -5.85
C TYR A 50 -7.04 -20.15 -5.03
N PHE A 51 -7.56 -18.93 -5.12
CA PHE A 51 -8.65 -18.40 -4.29
C PHE A 51 -9.74 -17.80 -5.17
N LYS A 52 -10.31 -18.60 -6.08
CA LYS A 52 -11.24 -18.13 -7.12
C LYS A 52 -12.50 -17.44 -6.61
N ASN A 53 -12.93 -17.76 -5.38
CA ASN A 53 -14.12 -17.20 -4.75
C ASN A 53 -13.81 -15.99 -3.86
N ALA A 54 -12.53 -15.66 -3.66
CA ALA A 54 -12.13 -14.60 -2.77
C ALA A 54 -12.21 -13.23 -3.46
N ILE A 55 -12.57 -12.21 -2.68
CA ILE A 55 -12.48 -10.81 -3.09
C ILE A 55 -11.06 -10.33 -2.78
N ILE A 56 -10.36 -9.86 -3.82
CA ILE A 56 -9.04 -9.24 -3.67
C ILE A 56 -9.19 -7.87 -3.01
N VAL A 57 -8.51 -7.68 -1.90
CA VAL A 57 -8.45 -6.40 -1.17
C VAL A 57 -7.02 -5.89 -1.15
N ILE A 58 -6.81 -4.70 -1.72
CA ILE A 58 -5.51 -4.05 -1.69
C ILE A 58 -5.24 -3.49 -0.29
N ASP A 59 -4.04 -3.76 0.23
CA ASP A 59 -3.59 -3.19 1.49
C ASP A 59 -3.57 -1.65 1.45
N LYS A 60 -4.29 -1.03 2.39
CA LYS A 60 -4.47 0.43 2.48
C LYS A 60 -3.15 1.17 2.62
N PHE A 61 -2.17 0.63 3.34
CA PHE A 61 -0.89 1.29 3.56
C PHE A 61 -0.11 1.44 2.27
N HIS A 62 -0.07 0.38 1.44
CA HIS A 62 0.61 0.42 0.15
C HIS A 62 -0.06 1.42 -0.80
N TYR A 63 -1.39 1.38 -0.91
CA TYR A 63 -2.13 2.34 -1.73
C TYR A 63 -1.82 3.81 -1.35
N ILE A 64 -1.95 4.14 -0.06
CA ILE A 64 -1.68 5.51 0.43
C ILE A 64 -0.22 5.90 0.17
N ARG A 65 0.72 4.99 0.42
CA ARG A 65 2.14 5.25 0.18
C ARG A 65 2.43 5.57 -1.29
N HIS A 66 1.86 4.82 -2.22
CA HIS A 66 2.01 5.06 -3.66
C HIS A 66 1.40 6.41 -4.07
N ALA A 67 0.22 6.75 -3.55
CA ALA A 67 -0.39 8.07 -3.79
C ALA A 67 0.49 9.20 -3.26
N MET A 68 1.02 9.08 -2.04
CA MET A 68 1.94 10.06 -1.45
C MET A 68 3.22 10.22 -2.28
N TRP A 69 3.77 9.12 -2.80
CA TRP A 69 4.97 9.16 -3.65
C TRP A 69 4.72 9.89 -4.96
N ALA A 70 3.55 9.69 -5.58
CA ALA A 70 3.19 10.41 -6.81
C ALA A 70 3.12 11.92 -6.57
N VAL A 71 2.44 12.36 -5.50
CA VAL A 71 2.38 13.79 -5.10
C VAL A 71 3.78 14.34 -4.83
N GLU A 72 4.60 13.58 -4.09
CA GLU A 72 5.96 13.98 -3.76
C GLU A 72 6.87 14.09 -4.99
N ALA A 73 6.67 13.23 -6.00
CA ALA A 73 7.42 13.27 -7.26
C ALA A 73 7.12 14.56 -8.03
N VAL A 74 5.84 14.92 -8.19
CA VAL A 74 5.42 16.18 -8.82
C VAL A 74 5.94 17.38 -8.04
N ARG A 75 5.83 17.36 -6.70
CA ARG A 75 6.35 18.41 -5.83
C ARG A 75 7.85 18.63 -6.00
N LYS A 76 8.62 17.55 -6.08
CA LYS A 76 10.08 17.61 -6.29
C LYS A 76 10.42 18.13 -7.68
N HIS A 77 9.65 17.75 -8.70
CA HIS A 77 9.82 18.24 -10.07
C HIS A 77 9.66 19.76 -10.13
N ILE A 78 8.52 20.28 -9.64
CA ILE A 78 8.24 21.73 -9.60
C ILE A 78 9.32 22.50 -8.80
N GLN A 79 9.79 21.94 -7.67
CA GLN A 79 10.80 22.59 -6.85
C GLN A 79 12.19 22.73 -7.48
N LYS A 80 12.51 21.94 -8.51
CA LYS A 80 13.79 22.08 -9.23
C LYS A 80 13.84 23.41 -9.97
N GLU A 81 12.73 23.80 -10.57
CA GLU A 81 12.56 25.04 -11.34
C GLU A 81 12.52 26.31 -10.46
N LEU A 82 12.35 26.16 -9.14
CA LEU A 82 12.26 27.29 -8.22
C LEU A 82 13.64 27.85 -7.82
N SER A 83 13.68 29.16 -7.55
CA SER A 83 14.85 29.80 -6.94
C SER A 83 15.21 29.17 -5.60
N VAL A 84 16.47 29.27 -5.17
CA VAL A 84 16.97 28.66 -3.92
C VAL A 84 16.14 29.05 -2.71
N LYS A 85 15.69 30.32 -2.64
CA LYS A 85 14.84 30.84 -1.56
C LYS A 85 13.48 30.13 -1.53
N LEU A 86 12.79 30.06 -2.68
CA LEU A 86 11.48 29.43 -2.80
C LEU A 86 11.56 27.92 -2.59
N ARG A 87 12.59 27.25 -3.13
CA ARG A 87 12.82 25.83 -2.91
C ARG A 87 12.93 25.48 -1.42
N LYS A 88 13.72 26.25 -0.66
CA LYS A 88 13.86 26.06 0.80
C LYS A 88 12.53 26.31 1.53
N TYR A 89 11.79 27.35 1.13
CA TYR A 89 10.46 27.65 1.68
C TYR A 89 9.48 26.48 1.46
N PHE A 90 9.29 26.04 0.20
CA PHE A 90 8.36 24.97 -0.11
C PHE A 90 8.79 23.60 0.44
N LYS A 91 10.10 23.34 0.64
CA LYS A 91 10.57 22.13 1.33
C LYS A 91 10.11 22.10 2.79
N LYS A 92 10.12 23.25 3.48
CA LYS A 92 9.61 23.38 4.87
C LYS A 92 8.08 23.27 4.91
N ALA A 93 7.40 23.72 3.86
CA ALA A 93 5.94 23.67 3.74
C ALA A 93 5.37 22.33 3.22
N LYS A 94 6.20 21.29 3.02
CA LYS A 94 5.78 20.01 2.42
C LYS A 94 4.60 19.34 3.12
N ASN A 95 4.47 19.56 4.44
CA ASN A 95 3.43 18.94 5.26
C ASN A 95 2.02 19.45 4.90
N LEU A 96 1.90 20.58 4.20
CA LEU A 96 0.61 21.07 3.69
C LEU A 96 0.02 20.11 2.65
N PHE A 97 0.87 19.44 1.86
CA PHE A 97 0.43 18.51 0.81
C PHE A 97 0.20 17.08 1.32
N LEU A 98 0.72 16.77 2.50
CA LEU A 98 0.75 15.41 3.06
C LEU A 98 -0.13 15.27 4.32
N LYS A 99 -0.73 16.36 4.79
CA LYS A 99 -1.70 16.34 5.88
C LYS A 99 -3.06 15.88 5.35
N ASP A 100 -3.76 15.14 6.20
CA ASP A 100 -5.15 14.78 5.95
C ASP A 100 -5.98 16.07 5.74
N LEU A 101 -6.74 16.15 4.64
CA LEU A 101 -7.47 17.37 4.25
C LEU A 101 -8.46 17.81 5.34
N THR A 102 -9.04 16.85 6.06
CA THR A 102 -9.88 17.02 7.26
C THR A 102 -9.18 17.76 8.40
N CYS A 103 -7.86 17.68 8.49
CA CYS A 103 -7.08 18.36 9.52
C CYS A 103 -6.73 19.81 9.10
N LEU A 104 -6.68 20.08 7.79
CA LEU A 104 -6.41 21.43 7.25
C LEU A 104 -7.63 22.35 7.34
N MET A 105 -8.84 21.80 7.17
CA MET A 105 -10.10 22.55 7.32
C MET A 105 -10.36 23.06 8.75
N LYS A 106 -9.72 22.47 9.77
CA LYS A 106 -9.84 22.91 11.17
C LYS A 106 -9.02 24.17 11.50
N ILE A 107 -8.12 24.60 10.61
CA ILE A 107 -7.21 25.73 10.82
C ILE A 107 -7.80 27.04 10.24
N GLN A 108 -8.96 26.98 9.58
CA GLN A 108 -9.61 28.15 8.97
C GLN A 108 -10.72 28.79 9.83
N ASN A 109 -10.85 28.43 11.11
CA ASN A 109 -11.77 29.06 12.08
C ASN A 109 -11.00 29.74 13.22
#